data_AF-A0AAW1Z217-F1
#
_entry.id   AF-A0AAW1Z217-F1
#
_cell.length_a   1.000
_cell.length_b   1.000
_cell.length_c   1.000
_cell.angle_alpha   90.00
_cell.angle_beta   90.00
_cell.angle_gamma   90.00
#
_symmetry.space_group_name_H-M   'P 1'
#
loop_
_entity.id
_entity.type
_entity.pdbx_description
1 polymer ?
#
loop_
_entity_poly.entity_id
_entity_poly.type
_entity_poly.pdbx_seq_one_letter_code
_entity_poly.pdbx_strand_id
1 'polypeptide(L)'
;MAPIQRGEGQREREKRSDRAIQKRKRQQSRKGRKLNQWSEERMAGAIEEYEQEVTEGHKPKLRFLARAWNIPKSTLQRRVKGLVSGYRHASGKSPLLSAQAESELASLVKMLAERGFPLECSDIRRIAFQYGKINGIPGFSAGHYWFEGFMKRNPNLSLRKPESPTPSSQQTDRCFEA
;
A
#
# COMPACT_ATOMS: atom_id res chain seq x y z
N MET A 1 -28.72 57.95 14.29
CA MET A 1 -28.86 56.72 13.47
C MET A 1 -27.73 55.78 13.86
N ALA A 2 -28.03 54.66 14.51
CA ALA A 2 -27.02 53.68 14.94
C ALA A 2 -26.66 52.73 13.78
N PRO A 3 -25.37 52.44 13.51
CA PRO A 3 -24.97 51.59 12.40
C PRO A 3 -25.32 50.12 12.71
N ILE A 4 -26.02 49.50 11.76
CA ILE A 4 -26.51 48.12 11.80
C ILE A 4 -25.31 47.16 11.92
N GLN A 5 -25.25 46.41 13.02
CA GLN A 5 -24.27 45.36 13.27
C GLN A 5 -24.54 44.13 12.36
N ARG A 6 -24.33 44.26 11.04
CA ARG A 6 -24.16 43.09 10.14
C ARG A 6 -22.69 42.69 10.14
N GLY A 7 -22.20 42.19 11.28
CA GLY A 7 -20.75 42.09 11.52
C GLY A 7 -20.17 40.69 11.42
N GLU A 8 -20.71 39.75 12.19
CA GLU A 8 -19.90 38.59 12.60
C GLU A 8 -20.35 37.28 11.96
N GLY A 9 -21.65 37.00 11.93
CA GLY A 9 -22.19 35.77 11.33
C GLY A 9 -22.01 35.66 9.81
N GLN A 10 -21.96 36.80 9.10
CA GLN A 10 -21.68 36.83 7.66
C GLN A 10 -20.20 36.58 7.37
N ARG A 11 -19.29 37.19 8.15
CA ARG A 11 -17.84 36.97 8.05
C ARG A 11 -17.44 35.54 8.38
N GLU A 12 -18.11 34.89 9.33
CA GLU A 12 -17.82 33.51 9.69
C GLU A 12 -18.28 32.50 8.61
N ARG A 13 -19.43 32.77 7.97
CA ARG A 13 -19.91 31.99 6.81
C ARG A 13 -18.98 32.13 5.61
N GLU A 14 -18.50 33.35 5.34
CA GLU A 14 -17.55 33.65 4.25
C GLU A 14 -16.18 32.97 4.49
N LYS A 15 -15.65 33.02 5.72
CA LYS A 15 -14.45 32.25 6.11
C LYS A 15 -14.64 30.74 5.93
N ARG A 16 -15.84 30.21 6.21
CA ARG A 16 -16.15 28.77 6.05
C ARG A 16 -16.22 28.38 4.57
N SER A 17 -16.78 29.23 3.71
CA SER A 17 -16.76 29.01 2.25
C SER A 17 -15.36 29.13 1.66
N ASP A 18 -14.56 30.11 2.08
CA ASP A 18 -13.18 30.28 1.61
C ASP A 18 -12.31 29.09 1.98
N ARG A 19 -12.43 28.60 3.21
CA ARG A 19 -11.75 27.37 3.65
C ARG A 19 -12.18 26.16 2.82
N ALA A 20 -13.46 26.05 2.45
CA ALA A 20 -13.96 24.96 1.61
C ALA A 20 -13.44 25.04 0.16
N ILE A 21 -13.37 26.25 -0.41
CA ILE A 21 -12.81 26.51 -1.73
C ILE A 21 -11.30 26.21 -1.74
N GLN A 22 -10.56 26.69 -0.73
CA GLN A 22 -9.14 26.40 -0.53
C GLN A 22 -8.88 24.89 -0.43
N LYS A 23 -9.75 24.16 0.28
CA LYS A 23 -9.68 22.70 0.43
C LYS A 23 -9.92 21.98 -0.90
N ARG A 24 -10.92 22.40 -1.67
CA ARG A 24 -11.20 21.84 -3.01
C ARG A 24 -10.06 22.08 -3.99
N LYS A 25 -9.51 23.30 -4.06
CA LYS A 25 -8.32 23.61 -4.88
C LYS A 25 -7.12 22.73 -4.53
N ARG A 26 -6.86 22.51 -3.22
CA ARG A 26 -5.82 21.59 -2.74
C ARG A 26 -6.07 20.12 -3.08
N GLN A 27 -7.33 19.67 -3.09
CA GLN A 27 -7.69 18.30 -3.47
C GLN A 27 -7.54 18.10 -4.98
N GLN A 28 -7.92 19.09 -5.78
CA GLN A 28 -7.81 19.04 -7.24
C GLN A 28 -6.34 19.03 -7.71
N SER A 29 -5.45 19.81 -7.09
CA SER A 29 -4.01 19.80 -7.40
C SER A 29 -3.25 18.56 -6.92
N ARG A 30 -3.90 17.71 -6.12
CA ARG A 30 -3.35 16.41 -5.69
C ARG A 30 -3.73 15.26 -6.61
N LYS A 31 -4.83 15.37 -7.37
CA LYS A 31 -5.22 14.34 -8.35
C LYS A 31 -4.19 14.26 -9.47
N GLY A 32 -3.70 13.05 -9.76
CA GLY A 32 -2.78 12.78 -10.87
C GLY A 32 -1.30 13.12 -10.61
N ARG A 33 -0.91 13.51 -9.39
CA ARG A 33 0.51 13.75 -9.08
C ARG A 33 1.28 12.43 -9.15
N LYS A 34 2.27 12.36 -10.04
CA LYS A 34 3.23 11.25 -10.09
C LYS A 34 4.01 11.19 -8.76
N LEU A 35 3.86 10.09 -8.05
CA LEU A 35 4.59 9.79 -6.82
C LEU A 35 5.92 9.11 -7.16
N ASN A 36 6.85 9.10 -6.19
CA ASN A 36 8.08 8.31 -6.26
C ASN A 36 8.95 8.57 -7.50
N GLN A 37 9.20 9.84 -7.80
CA GLN A 37 10.05 10.27 -8.93
C GLN A 37 11.56 10.06 -8.70
N TRP A 38 11.97 9.39 -7.62
CA TRP A 38 13.37 9.18 -7.26
C TRP A 38 13.77 7.72 -7.58
N SER A 39 15.04 7.44 -7.87
CA SER A 39 15.51 6.08 -8.18
C SER A 39 15.73 5.24 -6.93
N GLU A 40 15.28 3.98 -6.94
CA GLU A 40 15.49 3.02 -5.86
C GLU A 40 16.97 2.70 -5.61
N GLU A 41 17.77 2.62 -6.67
CA GLU A 41 19.22 2.36 -6.60
C GLU A 41 19.94 3.49 -5.87
N ARG A 42 19.59 4.75 -6.18
CA ARG A 42 20.16 5.93 -5.50
C ARG A 42 19.77 5.99 -4.03
N MET A 43 18.58 5.49 -3.69
CA MET A 43 18.15 5.40 -2.30
C MET A 43 18.90 4.29 -1.56
N ALA A 44 19.18 3.15 -2.22
CA ALA A 44 19.97 2.07 -1.65
C ALA A 44 21.40 2.54 -1.33
N GLY A 45 22.09 3.14 -2.30
CA GLY A 45 23.43 3.68 -2.09
C GLY A 45 23.48 4.75 -1.00
N ALA A 46 22.48 5.63 -0.93
CA ALA A 46 22.40 6.64 0.14
C ALA A 46 22.18 6.04 1.54
N ILE A 47 21.53 4.88 1.64
CA ILE A 47 21.36 4.18 2.93
C ILE A 47 22.66 3.46 3.30
N GLU A 48 23.31 2.80 2.34
CA GLU A 48 24.60 2.13 2.56
C GLU A 48 25.69 3.13 2.99
N GLU A 49 25.82 4.28 2.32
CA GLU A 49 26.77 5.33 2.71
C GLU A 49 26.45 5.91 4.10
N TYR A 50 25.15 6.05 4.41
CA TYR A 50 24.73 6.47 5.75
C TYR A 50 25.14 5.45 6.82
N GLU A 51 24.94 4.16 6.56
CA GLU A 51 25.29 3.07 7.48
C GLU A 51 26.81 2.94 7.65
N GLN A 52 27.57 3.14 6.57
CA GLN A 52 29.04 3.19 6.60
C GLN A 52 29.54 4.34 7.47
N GLU A 53 29.09 5.58 7.24
CA GLU A 53 29.50 6.73 8.06
C GLU A 53 29.13 6.54 9.55
N VAL A 54 27.98 5.94 9.85
CA VAL A 54 27.59 5.61 11.23
C VAL A 54 28.53 4.56 11.84
N THR A 55 28.92 3.55 11.08
CA THR A 55 29.84 2.48 11.51
C THR A 55 31.24 3.03 11.79
N GLU A 56 31.69 3.98 10.99
CA GLU A 56 32.94 4.72 11.18
C GLU A 56 32.90 5.69 12.39
N GLY A 57 31.74 5.83 13.05
CA GLY A 57 31.55 6.71 14.21
C GLY A 57 31.29 8.17 13.84
N HIS A 58 31.12 8.47 12.56
CA HIS A 58 30.72 9.79 12.09
C HIS A 58 29.20 9.99 12.23
N LYS A 59 28.78 11.26 12.32
CA LYS A 59 27.36 11.65 12.32
C LYS A 59 26.98 12.18 10.94
N PRO A 60 26.48 11.32 10.04
CA PRO A 60 26.12 11.71 8.69
C PRO A 60 25.11 12.85 8.64
N LYS A 61 25.45 13.86 7.82
CA LYS A 61 24.55 15.00 7.56
C LYS A 61 23.54 14.59 6.49
N LEU A 62 22.36 14.13 6.91
CA LEU A 62 21.26 13.71 6.01
C LEU A 62 20.95 14.68 4.86
N ARG A 63 21.09 15.99 5.07
CA ARG A 63 20.84 16.99 4.02
C ARG A 63 21.92 16.98 2.93
N PHE A 64 23.16 16.69 3.30
CA PHE A 64 24.27 16.60 2.36
C PHE A 64 24.14 15.32 1.53
N LEU A 65 23.97 14.16 2.19
CA LEU A 65 23.71 12.88 1.52
C LEU A 65 22.54 12.96 0.53
N ALA A 66 21.41 13.52 0.97
CA ALA A 66 20.24 13.67 0.12
C ALA A 66 20.52 14.52 -1.15
N ARG A 67 21.41 15.52 -1.06
CA ARG A 67 21.82 16.33 -2.20
C ARG A 67 22.80 15.58 -3.11
N ALA A 68 23.76 14.86 -2.52
CA ALA A 68 24.74 14.07 -3.27
C ALA A 68 24.06 13.00 -4.14
N TRP A 69 23.12 12.26 -3.53
CA TRP A 69 22.37 11.21 -4.21
C TRP A 69 21.13 11.70 -4.99
N ASN A 70 20.86 13.01 -4.97
CA ASN A 70 19.68 13.61 -5.60
C ASN A 70 18.36 12.93 -5.20
N ILE A 71 18.16 12.71 -3.91
CA ILE A 71 16.96 12.10 -3.33
C ILE A 71 16.27 13.04 -2.33
N PRO A 72 14.96 12.88 -2.07
CA PRO A 72 14.28 13.71 -1.09
C PRO A 72 14.75 13.40 0.35
N LYS A 73 15.23 14.44 1.06
CA LYS A 73 15.68 14.34 2.46
C LYS A 73 14.66 13.67 3.38
N SER A 74 13.39 14.05 3.27
CA SER A 74 12.31 13.51 4.12
C SER A 74 12.12 12.01 3.93
N THR A 75 12.30 11.52 2.69
CA THR A 75 12.21 10.10 2.36
C THR A 75 13.39 9.33 2.95
N LEU A 76 14.62 9.80 2.76
CA LEU A 76 15.82 9.21 3.37
C LEU A 76 15.71 9.16 4.89
N GLN A 77 15.34 10.29 5.52
CA GLN A 77 15.18 10.39 6.96
C GLN A 77 14.16 9.39 7.53
N ARG A 78 13.08 9.12 6.81
CA ARG A 78 12.05 8.16 7.23
C ARG A 78 12.58 6.72 7.23
N ARG A 79 13.44 6.38 6.27
CA ARG A 79 14.07 5.05 6.17
C ARG A 79 15.14 4.85 7.23
N VAL A 80 16.02 5.83 7.39
CA VAL A 80 17.06 5.85 8.44
C VAL A 80 16.47 5.71 9.84
N LYS A 81 15.31 6.32 10.10
CA LYS A 81 14.59 6.17 11.37
C LYS A 81 13.84 4.84 11.53
N GLY A 82 13.86 3.96 10.53
CA GLY A 82 13.15 2.68 10.55
C GLY A 82 11.64 2.78 10.35
N LEU A 83 11.08 3.94 10.00
CA LEU A 83 9.64 4.08 9.73
C LEU A 83 9.22 3.41 8.42
N VAL A 84 10.17 3.20 7.50
CA VAL A 84 9.98 2.45 6.26
C VAL A 84 11.18 1.56 6.07
N SER A 85 10.93 0.26 5.90
CA SER A 85 11.98 -0.73 5.65
C SER A 85 12.46 -0.70 4.20
N GLY A 86 13.76 -0.97 4.03
CA GLY A 86 14.43 -1.10 2.73
C GLY A 86 14.57 0.22 1.94
N TYR A 87 14.95 0.09 0.67
CA TYR A 87 15.14 1.21 -0.27
C TYR A 87 14.01 1.34 -1.31
N ARG A 88 13.23 0.28 -1.50
CA ARG A 88 12.14 0.21 -2.50
C ARG A 88 11.02 1.21 -2.27
N HIS A 89 10.29 1.54 -3.31
CA HIS A 89 9.09 2.37 -3.26
C HIS A 89 8.01 1.74 -2.37
N ALA A 90 7.84 2.30 -1.17
CA ALA A 90 6.75 1.96 -0.28
C ALA A 90 5.55 2.88 -0.56
N SER A 91 4.72 2.47 -1.51
CA SER A 91 3.44 3.13 -1.81
C SER A 91 2.28 2.37 -1.19
N GLY A 92 1.38 3.08 -0.50
CA GLY A 92 0.16 2.51 0.05
C GLY A 92 0.30 2.01 1.48
N LYS A 93 -0.76 1.35 1.97
CA LYS A 93 -0.77 0.70 3.28
C LYS A 93 -0.01 -0.60 3.19
N SER A 94 0.78 -0.91 4.22
CA SER A 94 1.38 -2.23 4.37
C SER A 94 0.29 -3.30 4.37
N PRO A 95 0.55 -4.50 3.82
CA PRO A 95 -0.39 -5.61 3.87
C PRO A 95 -0.77 -5.92 5.33
N LEU A 96 -2.03 -6.32 5.54
CA LEU A 96 -2.54 -6.71 6.87
C LEU A 96 -1.89 -8.00 7.38
N LEU A 97 -1.48 -8.89 6.46
CA LEU A 97 -0.69 -10.07 6.78
C LEU A 97 0.80 -9.70 6.80
N SER A 98 1.52 -10.27 7.76
CA SER A 98 2.98 -10.25 7.75
C SER A 98 3.51 -11.05 6.56
N ALA A 99 4.74 -10.75 6.13
CA ALA A 99 5.37 -11.48 5.02
C ALA A 99 5.47 -12.99 5.28
N GLN A 100 5.72 -13.38 6.54
CA GLN A 100 5.75 -14.78 6.95
C GLN A 100 4.36 -15.43 6.83
N ALA A 101 3.33 -14.80 7.39
CA ALA A 101 1.96 -15.31 7.36
C ALA A 101 1.43 -15.42 5.91
N GLU A 102 1.80 -14.46 5.06
CA GLU A 102 1.47 -14.51 3.64
C GLU A 102 2.17 -15.66 2.91
N SER A 103 3.44 -15.96 3.24
CA SER A 103 4.18 -17.09 2.68
C SER A 103 3.60 -18.44 3.12
N GLU A 104 3.17 -18.56 4.37
CA GLU A 104 2.49 -19.77 4.87
C GLU A 104 1.17 -20.00 4.14
N LEU A 105 0.37 -18.93 3.96
CA LEU A 105 -0.87 -18.99 3.21
C LEU A 105 -0.63 -19.39 1.74
N ALA A 106 0.40 -18.84 1.09
CA ALA A 106 0.79 -19.20 -0.27
C ALA A 106 1.20 -20.68 -0.37
N SER A 107 1.98 -21.18 0.58
CA SER A 107 2.35 -22.60 0.67
C SER A 107 1.13 -23.50 0.81
N LEU A 108 0.18 -23.12 1.68
CA LEU A 108 -1.07 -23.86 1.87
C LEU A 108 -1.90 -23.94 0.58
N VAL A 109 -2.07 -22.81 -0.12
CA VAL A 109 -2.78 -22.76 -1.41
C VAL A 109 -2.09 -23.65 -2.44
N LYS A 110 -0.75 -23.63 -2.49
CA LYS A 110 0.03 -24.48 -3.39
C LYS A 110 -0.15 -25.96 -3.10
N MET A 111 -0.07 -26.37 -1.82
CA MET A 111 -0.29 -27.77 -1.42
C MET A 111 -1.69 -28.26 -1.79
N LEU A 112 -2.71 -27.42 -1.65
CA LEU A 112 -4.07 -27.76 -2.05
C LEU A 112 -4.21 -27.93 -3.56
N ALA A 113 -3.56 -27.05 -4.35
CA ALA A 113 -3.52 -27.18 -5.81
C ALA A 113 -2.79 -28.46 -6.26
N GLU A 114 -1.66 -28.80 -5.63
CA GLU A 114 -0.89 -30.03 -5.91
C GLU A 114 -1.69 -31.31 -5.61
N ARG A 115 -2.56 -31.27 -4.61
CA ARG A 115 -3.47 -32.37 -4.27
C ARG A 115 -4.66 -32.52 -5.23
N GLY A 116 -4.75 -31.68 -6.26
CA GLY A 116 -5.77 -31.77 -7.31
C GLY A 116 -7.07 -31.04 -6.99
N PHE A 117 -7.11 -30.18 -5.97
CA PHE A 117 -8.28 -29.34 -5.73
C PHE A 117 -8.25 -28.15 -6.71
N PRO A 118 -9.28 -27.97 -7.55
CA PRO A 118 -9.42 -26.76 -8.35
C PRO A 118 -9.74 -25.61 -7.38
N LEU A 119 -8.80 -24.69 -7.20
CA LEU A 119 -8.99 -23.52 -6.34
C LEU A 119 -9.44 -22.33 -7.18
N GLU A 120 -10.63 -21.83 -6.85
CA GLU A 120 -11.12 -20.58 -7.42
C GLU A 120 -10.73 -19.37 -6.57
N CYS A 121 -10.95 -18.18 -7.13
CA CYS A 121 -10.70 -16.92 -6.43
C CYS A 121 -11.59 -16.76 -5.17
N SER A 122 -12.81 -17.32 -5.20
CA SER A 122 -13.71 -17.43 -4.04
C SER A 122 -13.10 -18.29 -2.93
N ASP A 123 -12.55 -19.45 -3.28
CA ASP A 123 -11.92 -20.38 -2.34
C ASP A 123 -10.70 -19.77 -1.67
N ILE A 124 -9.83 -19.12 -2.45
CA ILE A 124 -8.61 -18.48 -1.90
C ILE A 124 -8.98 -17.37 -0.93
N ARG A 125 -10.00 -16.56 -1.26
CA ARG A 125 -10.52 -15.53 -0.35
C ARG A 125 -11.10 -16.16 0.93
N ARG A 126 -11.82 -17.28 0.82
CA ARG A 126 -12.39 -17.99 1.97
C ARG A 126 -11.31 -18.59 2.86
N ILE A 127 -10.32 -19.25 2.28
CA ILE A 127 -9.16 -19.83 2.98
C ILE A 127 -8.37 -18.73 3.68
N ALA A 128 -8.09 -17.62 2.98
CA ALA A 128 -7.41 -16.48 3.57
C ALA A 128 -8.19 -15.91 4.76
N PHE A 129 -9.50 -15.73 4.62
CA PHE A 129 -10.35 -15.22 5.70
C PHE A 129 -10.32 -16.14 6.93
N GLN A 130 -10.40 -17.45 6.73
CA GLN A 130 -10.26 -18.43 7.80
C GLN A 130 -8.87 -18.37 8.45
N TYR A 131 -7.82 -18.29 7.63
CA TYR A 131 -6.45 -18.16 8.11
C TYR A 131 -6.27 -16.91 8.97
N GLY A 132 -6.81 -15.76 8.55
CA GLY A 132 -6.77 -14.52 9.34
C GLY A 132 -7.54 -14.62 10.66
N LYS A 133 -8.68 -15.33 10.67
CA LYS A 133 -9.46 -15.58 11.90
C LYS A 133 -8.70 -16.48 12.88
N ILE A 134 -8.07 -17.53 12.39
CA ILE A 134 -7.26 -18.46 13.21
C ILE A 134 -6.05 -17.73 13.81
N ASN A 135 -5.38 -16.90 13.02
CA ASN A 135 -4.24 -16.10 13.46
C ASN A 135 -4.62 -14.85 14.28
N GLY A 136 -5.91 -14.64 14.56
CA GLY A 136 -6.38 -13.53 15.38
C GLY A 136 -6.14 -12.14 14.78
N ILE A 137 -6.06 -12.01 13.45
CA ILE A 137 -5.79 -10.73 12.78
C ILE A 137 -7.08 -9.89 12.76
N PRO A 138 -7.17 -8.79 13.53
CA PRO A 138 -8.40 -8.00 13.65
C PRO A 138 -8.70 -7.28 12.34
N GLY A 139 -9.95 -7.38 11.88
CA GLY A 139 -10.42 -6.68 10.68
C GLY A 139 -9.86 -7.22 9.36
N PHE A 140 -9.28 -8.43 9.36
CA PHE A 140 -8.83 -9.06 8.13
C PHE A 140 -10.02 -9.43 7.25
N SER A 141 -10.09 -8.80 6.06
CA SER A 141 -11.03 -9.17 5.02
C SER A 141 -10.26 -9.49 3.74
N ALA A 142 -10.46 -10.70 3.23
CA ALA A 142 -9.87 -11.16 1.97
C ALA A 142 -10.74 -10.66 0.79
N GLY A 143 -10.84 -9.34 0.63
CA GLY A 143 -11.57 -8.71 -0.46
C GLY A 143 -10.88 -8.84 -1.82
N HIS A 144 -11.53 -8.33 -2.87
CA HIS A 144 -10.99 -8.31 -4.25
C HIS A 144 -9.58 -7.71 -4.34
N TYR A 145 -9.39 -6.48 -3.85
CA TYR A 145 -8.10 -5.79 -3.89
C TYR A 145 -7.00 -6.48 -3.07
N TRP A 146 -7.38 -7.19 -2.00
CA TRP A 146 -6.42 -7.98 -1.24
C TRP A 146 -5.93 -9.16 -2.08
N PHE A 147 -6.85 -9.87 -2.73
CA PHE A 147 -6.54 -11.02 -3.59
C PHE A 147 -5.66 -10.61 -4.78
N GLU A 148 -5.98 -9.53 -5.49
CA GLU A 148 -5.13 -9.00 -6.56
C GLU A 148 -3.71 -8.68 -6.07
N GLY A 149 -3.61 -8.04 -4.90
CA GLY A 149 -2.33 -7.75 -4.28
C GLY A 149 -1.56 -9.01 -3.90
N PHE A 150 -2.25 -10.01 -3.35
CA PHE A 150 -1.69 -11.31 -2.98
C PHE A 150 -1.13 -12.05 -4.19
N MET A 151 -1.88 -12.09 -5.31
CA MET A 151 -1.42 -12.70 -6.56
C MET A 151 -0.23 -11.95 -7.17
N LYS A 152 -0.22 -10.60 -7.11
CA LYS A 152 0.93 -9.78 -7.56
C LYS A 152 2.19 -10.04 -6.73
N ARG A 153 2.05 -10.30 -5.43
CA ARG A 153 3.16 -10.63 -4.53
C ARG A 153 3.63 -12.07 -4.68
N ASN A 154 2.75 -12.99 -5.08
CA ASN A 154 3.02 -14.42 -5.20
C ASN A 154 2.76 -14.93 -6.64
N PRO A 155 3.60 -14.56 -7.63
CA PRO A 155 3.41 -14.97 -9.02
C PRO A 155 3.55 -16.49 -9.24
N ASN A 156 4.15 -17.20 -8.28
CA ASN A 156 4.32 -18.66 -8.33
C ASN A 156 3.00 -19.43 -8.16
N LEU A 157 1.92 -18.76 -7.74
CA LEU A 157 0.58 -19.32 -7.64
C LEU A 157 -0.12 -19.21 -9.00
N SER A 158 0.24 -20.07 -9.95
CA SER A 158 -0.50 -20.13 -11.21
C SER A 158 -1.80 -20.88 -10.99
N LEU A 159 -2.91 -20.16 -10.89
CA LEU A 159 -4.24 -20.76 -10.85
C LEU A 159 -4.50 -21.45 -12.18
N ARG A 160 -4.70 -22.77 -12.13
CA ARG A 160 -5.13 -23.52 -13.32
C ARG A 160 -6.49 -22.96 -13.70
N LYS A 161 -6.61 -22.39 -14.91
CA LYS A 161 -7.92 -22.06 -15.46
C LYS A 161 -8.73 -23.36 -15.47
N PRO A 162 -9.90 -23.44 -14.82
CA PRO A 162 -10.74 -24.62 -14.96
C PRO A 162 -11.04 -24.79 -16.44
N GLU A 163 -10.82 -25.99 -16.96
CA GLU A 163 -11.35 -26.34 -18.28
C GLU A 163 -12.87 -26.13 -18.23
N SER A 164 -13.40 -25.50 -19.28
CA SER A 164 -14.78 -24.99 -19.38
C SER A 164 -15.78 -25.75 -18.51
N PRO A 165 -16.44 -25.11 -17.53
CA PRO A 165 -17.41 -25.80 -16.69
C PRO A 165 -18.58 -26.29 -17.55
N THR A 166 -18.97 -27.54 -17.36
CA THR A 166 -20.26 -28.05 -17.84
C THR A 166 -21.38 -27.19 -17.24
N PRO A 167 -22.50 -26.95 -17.97
CA PRO A 167 -23.49 -25.93 -17.64
C PRO A 167 -24.22 -26.11 -16.30
N SER A 168 -24.00 -27.22 -15.59
CA SER A 168 -24.62 -27.54 -14.30
C SER A 168 -23.94 -26.88 -13.10
N SER A 169 -22.73 -26.34 -13.25
CA SER A 169 -21.90 -25.80 -12.16
C SER A 169 -21.81 -24.28 -12.20
N GLN A 170 -22.84 -23.61 -12.72
CA GLN A 170 -22.83 -22.15 -12.89
C GLN A 170 -23.03 -21.45 -11.54
N GLN A 171 -21.92 -21.23 -10.85
CA GLN A 171 -21.78 -20.12 -9.92
C GLN A 171 -20.64 -19.24 -10.45
N THR A 172 -20.93 -18.51 -11.53
CA THR A 172 -19.96 -17.65 -12.20
C THR A 172 -19.73 -16.39 -11.36
N ASP A 173 -18.74 -16.42 -10.46
CA ASP A 173 -18.14 -15.19 -9.95
C ASP A 173 -17.02 -14.76 -10.90
N ARG A 174 -17.31 -13.72 -11.71
CA ARG A 174 -16.33 -13.06 -12.58
C ARG A 174 -15.21 -12.44 -11.73
N CYS A 175 -14.17 -13.21 -11.46
CA CYS A 175 -12.93 -12.72 -10.86
C CYS A 175 -11.87 -12.35 -11.91
N PHE A 176 -12.23 -12.39 -13.20
CA PHE A 176 -11.35 -12.06 -14.32
C PHE A 176 -12.00 -11.01 -15.22
N GLU A 177 -12.28 -9.82 -14.70
CA GLU A 177 -12.60 -8.67 -15.55
C GLU A 177 -12.15 -7.35 -14.90
N ALA A 178 -11.07 -6.82 -15.48
CA ALA A 178 -10.52 -5.44 -15.45
C ALA A 178 -9.97 -4.85 -14.13
#